data_AF-A0AB74QGZ1-F1
#
_entry.id   AF-A0AB74QGZ1-F1
#
_cell.length_a   1.000
_cell.length_b   1.000
_cell.length_c   1.000
_cell.angle_alpha   90.00
_cell.angle_beta   90.00
_cell.angle_gamma   90.00
#
_symmetry.space_group_name_H-M   'P 1'
#
loop_
_entity.id
_entity.type
_entity.pdbx_description
1 polymer ?
#
loop_
_entity_poly.entity_id
_entity_poly.type
_entity_poly.pdbx_seq_one_letter_code
_entity_poly.pdbx_strand_id
1 'polypeptide(L)' 'MKEIKYNVIYFNSETLKMDKRSFDALKDARAFKKEKEKKYKNVEIIKKTIIEKLIM' A
#
# COMPACT_ATOMS: atom_id res chain seq x y z
N MET A 1 -17.93 -7.32 -8.43
CA MET A 1 -16.74 -7.04 -9.28
C MET A 1 -15.46 -7.46 -8.54
N LYS A 2 -14.38 -7.80 -9.25
CA LYS A 2 -13.06 -8.02 -8.62
C LYS A 2 -12.32 -6.69 -8.62
N GLU A 3 -12.19 -6.05 -7.46
CA GLU A 3 -11.41 -4.82 -7.33
C GLU A 3 -10.00 -5.16 -6.85
N ILE A 4 -8.98 -4.57 -7.48
CA ILE A 4 -7.59 -4.75 -7.08
C ILE A 4 -7.11 -3.44 -6.46
N LYS A 5 -6.64 -3.51 -5.21
CA LYS A 5 -5.97 -2.39 -4.52
C LYS A 5 -4.52 -2.76 -4.23
N TYR A 6 -3.64 -1.79 -4.30
CA TYR A 6 -2.23 -1.90 -3.96
C TYR A 6 -1.95 -1.06 -2.72
N ASN A 7 -1.63 -1.70 -1.60
CA ASN A 7 -1.34 -1.01 -0.35
C ASN A 7 0.17 -0.83 -0.21
N VAL A 8 0.63 0.40 -0.02
CA VAL A 8 2.01 0.68 0.39
C VAL A 8 2.02 0.78 1.91
N ILE A 9 2.80 -0.07 2.57
CA ILE A 9 3.04 -0.03 4.01
C ILE A 9 4.44 0.51 4.23
N TYR A 10 4.59 1.46 5.15
CA TYR A 10 5.87 2.06 5.49
C TYR A 10 5.96 2.30 6.99
N PHE A 11 7.17 2.13 7.53
CA PHE A 11 7.44 2.34 8.95
C PHE A 11 8.04 3.73 9.18
N ASN A 12 7.36 4.55 9.98
CA ASN A 12 7.88 5.83 10.45
C ASN A 12 8.74 5.62 11.69
N SER A 13 10.05 5.83 11.55
CA SER A 13 11.03 5.68 12.63
C SER A 13 10.95 6.79 13.69
N GLU A 14 10.45 7.97 13.35
CA GLU A 14 10.33 9.09 14.30
C GLU A 14 9.16 8.84 15.27
N THR A 15 8.04 8.35 14.75
CA THR A 15 6.84 8.09 15.57
C THR A 15 6.73 6.63 16.02
N LEU A 16 7.62 5.75 15.56
CA LEU A 16 7.56 4.29 15.73
C LEU A 16 6.22 3.69 15.27
N LYS A 17 5.59 4.28 14.25
CA LYS A 17 4.28 3.86 13.74
C LYS A 17 4.41 3.26 12.35
N MET A 18 3.58 2.25 12.07
CA MET A 18 3.35 1.76 10.72
C MET A 18 2.20 2.54 10.10
N ASP A 19 2.44 3.09 8.92
CA ASP A 19 1.45 3.76 8.09
C ASP A 19 1.14 2.95 6.84
N LYS A 20 -0.05 3.14 6.30
CA LYS A 20 -0.52 2.46 5.09
C LYS A 20 -1.23 3.43 4.17
N ARG A 21 -0.99 3.31 2.86
CA ARG A 21 -1.74 4.02 1.83
C ARG A 21 -2.19 3.08 0.72
N SER A 22 -3.45 3.19 0.29
CA SER A 22 -4.04 2.34 -0.75
C SER A 22 -4.03 3.06 -2.10
N PHE A 23 -3.81 2.31 -3.18
CA PHE A 23 -3.80 2.79 -4.56
C PHE A 23 -4.58 1.84 -5.47
N ASP A 24 -5.18 2.36 -6.53
CA ASP A 24 -5.87 1.57 -7.56
C ASP A 24 -4.92 0.98 -8.59
N ALA A 25 -3.84 1.69 -8.92
CA ALA A 25 -2.85 1.24 -9.89
C ALA A 25 -1.50 0.88 -9.23
N LEU A 26 -0.88 -0.19 -9.73
CA LEU A 26 0.46 -0.61 -9.30
C LEU A 26 1.53 0.47 -9.60
N LYS A 27 1.36 1.23 -10.68
CA LYS A 27 2.29 2.31 -11.07
C LYS A 27 2.35 3.38 -9.97
N ASP A 28 1.20 3.77 -9.43
CA ASP A 28 1.11 4.79 -8.40
C ASP A 28 1.66 4.29 -7.06
N ALA A 29 1.34 3.05 -6.70
CA ALA A 29 1.93 2.40 -5.52
C ALA A 29 3.46 2.32 -5.59
N ARG A 30 4.01 2.02 -6.77
CA ARG A 30 5.48 2.01 -7.00
C ARG A 30 6.09 3.40 -6.93
N ALA A 31 5.44 4.41 -7.50
CA ALA A 31 5.91 5.79 -7.41
C ALA A 31 5.97 6.27 -5.96
N PHE A 32 4.90 6.01 -5.19
CA PHE A 32 4.84 6.34 -3.77
C PHE A 32 5.85 5.55 -2.94
N LYS A 33 6.04 4.25 -3.21
CA LYS A 33 7.07 3.44 -2.55
C LYS A 33 8.45 4.06 -2.75
N LYS A 34 8.84 4.41 -3.98
CA LYS A 34 10.14 5.04 -4.26
C LYS A 34 10.33 6.38 -3.53
N GLU A 35 9.28 7.17 -3.40
CA GLU A 35 9.32 8.41 -2.63
C GLU A 35 9.56 8.13 -1.14
N LYS A 36 8.87 7.12 -0.60
CA LYS A 36 8.95 6.73 0.81
C LYS A 36 10.25 6.01 1.14
N GLU A 37 10.84 5.21 0.26
CA GLU A 37 12.14 4.54 0.47
C GLU A 37 13.28 5.55 0.72
N LYS A 38 13.15 6.80 0.22
CA LYS A 38 14.12 7.86 0.53
C LYS A 38 14.07 8.30 2.00
N LYS A 39 12.94 8.11 2.68
CA LYS A 39 12.67 8.58 4.05
C LYS A 39 12.53 7.46 5.07
N TYR A 40 12.18 6.26 4.63
CA TYR A 40 11.80 5.14 5.49
C TYR A 40 12.56 3.89 5.06
N LYS A 41 13.20 3.21 6.02
CA LYS A 41 14.01 2.01 5.76
C LYS A 41 13.22 0.85 5.17
N ASN A 42 11.98 0.66 5.64
CA ASN A 42 11.14 -0.47 5.24
C ASN A 42 9.86 0.03 4.59
N VAL A 43 9.73 -0.19 3.29
CA VAL A 43 8.55 0.14 2.49
C VAL A 43 8.18 -1.02 1.59
N GLU A 44 6.95 -1.52 1.72
CA GLU A 44 6.47 -2.69 0.98
C GLU A 44 5.15 -2.41 0.27
N ILE A 45 4.91 -3.13 -0.83
CA ILE A 45 3.65 -3.07 -1.58
C ILE A 45 2.94 -4.41 -1.42
N ILE A 46 1.74 -4.38 -0.87
CA ILE A 46 0.85 -5.54 -0.75
C ILE A 46 -0.29 -5.40 -1.76
N LYS A 47 -0.37 -6.33 -2.71
CA LYS A 47 -1.52 -6.45 -3.61
C LYS A 47 -2.69 -7.08 -2.84
N LYS A 48 -3.78 -6.35 -2.70
CA LYS A 48 -5.04 -6.83 -2.11
C LYS A 48 -6.08 -6.98 -3.21
N THR A 49 -6.53 -8.21 -3.43
CA THR A 49 -7.68 -8.47 -4.29
C THR A 49 -8.93 -8.46 -3.42
N ILE A 50 -9.80 -7.48 -3.62
CA ILE A 50 -11.12 -7.42 -3.00
C ILE A 50 -12.05 -8.20 -3.92
N ILE A 51 -12.33 -9.43 -3.50
CA ILE A 51 -13.42 -10.20 -4.06
C ILE A 51 -14.64 -9.78 -3.26
N GLU A 52 -15.55 -9.01 -3.86
CA GLU A 52 -16.90 -8.89 -3.33
C GLU A 52 -17.49 -10.30 -3.28
N LYS A 53 -17.41 -10.96 -2.13
CA LYS A 53 -18.27 -12.10 -1.84
C LYS A 53 -19.61 -11.51 -1.44
N LEU A 54 -20.54 -11.54 -2.40
CA LEU A 54 -21.85 -12.18 -2.25
C LEU A 54 -22.32 -12.24 -0.79
N ILE A 55 -22.78 -11.12 -0.24
CA ILE A 55 -23.83 -11.14 0.77
C ILE A 55 -25.05 -10.58 0.04
N MET A 56 -25.74 -11.49 -0.63
CA MET A 56 -27.16 -11.38 -0.93
C MET A 56 -27.86 -12.36 0.00
#